data_AF-A0A533ZDW0-F1
#
_entry.id   AF-A0A533ZDW0-F1
#
_cell.length_a   1.000
_cell.length_b   1.000
_cell.length_c   1.000
_cell.angle_alpha   90.00
_cell.angle_beta   90.00
_cell.angle_gamma   90.00
#
_symmetry.space_group_name_H-M   'P 1'
#
loop_
_entity.id
_entity.type
_entity.pdbx_description
1 polymer ?
#
loop_
_entity_poly.entity_id
_entity_poly.type
_entity_poly.pdbx_seq_one_letter_code
_entity_poly.pdbx_strand_id
1 'polypeptide(L)' 'MCFTACLWAKLGRIVYACRIEDAEKAGIWQIPISSSRMKQLGESGVQLVGDVLREESLKLFEAWSRGKTRPGT' A
#
# COMPACT_ATOMS: atom_id res chain seq x y z
N MET A 1 2.66 2.38 9.86
CA MET A 1 1.68 1.62 10.66
C MET A 1 1.40 0.24 10.08
N CYS A 2 0.77 0.11 8.91
CA CYS A 2 0.31 -1.20 8.42
C CYS A 2 1.42 -2.24 8.22
N PHE A 3 2.60 -1.82 7.75
CA PHE A 3 3.75 -2.73 7.61
C PHE A 3 4.15 -3.40 8.93
N THR A 4 4.23 -2.64 10.03
CA THR A 4 4.59 -3.21 11.33
C THR A 4 3.48 -4.11 11.89
N ALA A 5 2.21 -3.80 11.61
CA ALA A 5 1.10 -4.70 11.94
C ALA A 5 1.24 -6.07 11.25
N CYS A 6 1.67 -6.11 9.98
CA CYS A 6 1.97 -7.36 9.28
C CYS A 6 3.09 -8.17 9.96
N LEU A 7 4.10 -7.49 10.51
CA LEU A 7 5.17 -8.16 11.26
C LEU A 7 4.67 -8.76 12.57
N TRP A 8 3.85 -8.02 13.32
CA TRP A 8 3.21 -8.54 14.54
C TRP A 8 2.33 -9.77 14.26
N ALA A 9 1.64 -9.78 13.12
CA ALA A 9 0.85 -10.90 12.64
C ALA A 9 1.69 -12.08 12.10
N LYS A 10 3.03 -11.97 12.10
CA LYS A 10 3.97 -12.99 11.61
C LYS A 10 3.73 -13.40 10.15
N LEU A 11 3.32 -12.46 9.30
CA LEU A 11 3.13 -12.73 7.88
C LEU A 11 4.48 -13.02 7.20
N GLY A 12 4.54 -14.07 6.39
CA GLY A 12 5.74 -14.42 5.61
C GLY A 12 5.85 -13.64 4.28
N ARG A 13 4.73 -13.09 3.79
CA ARG A 13 4.66 -12.37 2.52
C ARG A 13 3.59 -11.29 2.55
N ILE A 14 3.89 -10.13 1.97
CA ILE A 14 2.97 -9.03 1.72
C ILE A 14 2.92 -8.82 0.20
N VAL A 15 1.73 -8.94 -0.37
CA VAL A 15 1.45 -8.71 -1.79
C VAL A 15 0.58 -7.47 -1.91
N TYR A 16 0.96 -6.54 -2.77
CA TYR A 16 0.23 -5.28 -2.94
C TYR A 16 0.26 -4.82 -4.40
N ALA A 17 -0.77 -4.04 -4.77
CA ALA A 17 -0.95 -3.52 -6.12
C ALA A 17 -0.32 -2.12 -6.28
N CYS A 18 -0.97 -1.10 -5.69
CA CYS A 18 -0.55 0.29 -5.79
C CYS A 18 0.71 0.59 -4.97
N ARG A 19 1.50 1.54 -5.46
CA ARG A 19 2.64 2.11 -4.72
C ARG A 19 2.19 3.28 -3.85
N ILE A 20 3.11 3.75 -3.01
CA ILE A 20 2.84 4.91 -2.14
C ILE A 20 2.58 6.19 -2.94
N GLU A 21 3.25 6.34 -4.08
CA GLU A 21 3.08 7.51 -4.97
C GLU A 21 1.70 7.50 -5.64
N ASP A 22 1.09 6.33 -5.84
CA ASP A 22 -0.26 6.22 -6.39
C ASP A 22 -1.30 6.68 -5.35
N ALA A 23 -1.09 6.32 -4.08
CA ALA A 23 -1.92 6.77 -2.96
C ALA A 23 -1.83 8.29 -2.77
N GLU A 24 -0.62 8.85 -2.83
CA GLU A 24 -0.40 10.29 -2.75
C GLU A 24 -1.15 11.04 -3.87
N LYS A 25 -1.03 10.58 -5.13
CA LYS A 25 -1.75 11.16 -6.28
C LYS A 25 -3.27 11.08 -6.14
N ALA A 26 -3.78 10.03 -5.50
CA ALA A 26 -5.20 9.87 -5.23
C ALA A 26 -5.68 10.70 -4.02
N GLY A 27 -4.79 11.36 -3.28
CA GLY A 27 -5.13 12.13 -2.07
C GLY A 27 -5.37 11.24 -0.84
N ILE A 28 -4.87 10.01 -0.85
CA ILE A 28 -4.89 9.11 0.31
C ILE A 28 -3.67 9.42 1.18
N TRP A 29 -3.90 9.97 2.36
CA TRP A 29 -2.82 10.39 3.25
C TRP A 29 -2.17 9.22 3.98
N GLN A 30 -0.84 9.14 3.91
CA GLN A 30 0.00 8.20 4.66
C GLN A 30 1.43 8.72 4.79
N ILE A 31 2.20 8.17 5.74
CA ILE A 31 3.62 8.53 5.91
C ILE A 31 4.41 8.09 4.67
N PRO A 32 5.26 8.95 4.06
CA PRO A 32 6.00 8.66 2.83
C PRO A 32 7.23 7.77 3.07
N ILE A 33 7.04 6.63 3.75
CA ILE A 33 8.05 5.60 3.95
C ILE A 33 7.54 4.28 3.36
N SER A 34 8.26 3.73 2.39
CA SER A 34 7.86 2.50 1.72
C SER A 34 8.03 1.26 2.62
N SER A 35 7.24 0.23 2.36
CA SER A 35 7.41 -1.10 2.99
C SER A 35 8.81 -1.66 2.77
N SER A 36 9.41 -1.42 1.60
CA SER A 36 10.79 -1.82 1.28
C SER A 36 11.80 -1.15 2.20
N ARG A 37 11.64 0.16 2.45
CA ARG A 37 12.50 0.92 3.36
C ARG A 37 12.31 0.46 4.80
N MET A 38 11.07 0.26 5.24
CA MET A 38 10.79 -0.26 6.58
C MET A 38 11.35 -1.67 6.78
N LYS A 39 11.24 -2.54 5.76
CA LYS A 39 11.86 -3.88 5.76
C LYS A 39 13.37 -3.79 5.96
N GLN A 40 14.04 -2.91 5.21
CA GLN A 40 15.48 -2.72 5.31
C GLN A 40 15.89 -2.24 6.71
N LEU A 41 15.21 -1.23 7.24
CA LEU A 41 15.53 -0.65 8.56
C LEU A 41 15.25 -1.60 9.72
N GLY A 42 14.23 -2.45 9.60
CA GLY A 42 13.85 -3.42 10.63
C GLY A 42 14.43 -4.82 10.43
N GLU A 43 15.36 -5.00 9.48
CA GLU A 43 15.98 -6.28 9.13
C GLU A 43 14.97 -7.43 8.96
N SER A 44 13.81 -7.12 8.41
CA SER A 44 12.69 -8.06 8.37
C SER A 44 12.85 -9.09 7.25
N GLY A 45 12.61 -10.36 7.56
CA GLY A 45 12.56 -11.45 6.58
C GLY A 45 11.31 -11.48 5.70
N VAL A 46 10.30 -10.64 5.95
CA VAL A 46 9.02 -10.67 5.21
C VAL A 46 9.23 -10.45 3.71
N GLN A 47 8.64 -11.28 2.86
CA GLN A 47 8.71 -11.10 1.41
C GLN A 47 7.78 -9.98 0.96
N LEU A 48 8.25 -9.09 0.09
CA LEU A 48 7.44 -8.03 -0.51
C LEU A 48 7.28 -8.31 -2.00
N VAL A 49 6.04 -8.33 -2.48
CA VAL A 49 5.71 -8.45 -3.90
C VAL A 49 4.78 -7.28 -4.26
N GLY A 50 5.32 -6.30 -4.98
CA GLY A 50 4.59 -5.12 -5.41
C GLY A 50 4.07 -5.24 -6.84
N ASP A 51 3.34 -4.21 -7.26
CA ASP A 51 2.83 -4.02 -8.63
C ASP A 51 1.90 -5.14 -9.15
N VAL A 52 1.32 -5.96 -8.26
CA VAL A 52 0.40 -7.04 -8.64
C VAL A 52 -0.97 -6.47 -9.01
N LEU A 53 -1.39 -6.60 -10.27
CA LEU A 53 -2.64 -6.02 -10.80
C LEU A 53 -2.72 -4.49 -10.56
N ARG A 54 -1.58 -3.81 -10.69
CA ARG A 54 -1.49 -2.37 -10.42
C ARG A 54 -2.41 -1.57 -11.33
N GLU A 55 -2.45 -1.87 -12.62
CA GLU A 55 -3.30 -1.16 -13.59
C GLU A 55 -4.79 -1.26 -13.25
N GLU A 56 -5.26 -2.43 -12.84
CA GLU A 56 -6.63 -2.64 -12.37
C GLU A 56 -6.92 -1.89 -11.07
N SER A 57 -5.98 -1.92 -10.12
CA SER A 57 -6.10 -1.20 -8.85
C SER A 57 -6.10 0.31 -9.05
N LEU A 58 -5.33 0.83 -10.02
CA LEU A 58 -5.32 2.27 -10.36
C LEU A 58 -6.69 2.75 -10.87
N LYS A 59 -7.46 1.91 -11.57
CA LYS A 59 -8.84 2.23 -11.97
C LYS A 59 -9.76 2.41 -10.76
N LEU A 60 -9.54 1.64 -9.69
CA LEU A 60 -10.28 1.80 -8.43
C LEU A 60 -9.89 3.10 -7.72
N PHE A 61 -8.60 3.45 -7.73
CA PHE A 61 -8.11 4.72 -7.18
C PHE A 61 -8.71 5.91 -7.95
N GLU A 62 -8.75 5.86 -9.28
CA GLU A 62 -9.38 6.87 -10.12
C GLU A 62 -10.89 7.02 -9.81
N ALA A 63 -11.60 5.90 -9.66
CA ALA A 63 -13.00 5.90 -9.25
C ALA A 63 -13.19 6.53 -7.85
N TRP A 64 -12.26 6.26 -6.92
CA TRP A 64 -12.27 6.82 -5.57
C TRP A 64 -12.03 8.32 -5.58
N SER A 65 -11.03 8.80 -6.32
CA SER A 65 -10.73 10.24 -6.48
C SER A 65 -11.89 11.01 -7.09
N ARG A 66 -12.70 10.36 -7.94
CA ARG A 66 -13.94 10.91 -8.50
C ARG A 66 -15.16 10.80 -7.58
N GLY A 67 -14.99 10.29 -6.36
CA GLY A 67 -16.05 10.13 -5.37
C GLY A 67 -17.03 8.98 -5.65
N LYS A 68 -16.76 8.11 -6.64
CA LYS A 68 -17.68 7.00 -7.00
C LYS A 68 -17.63 5.84 -6.01
N THR A 69 -16.46 5.60 -5.42
CA THR A 69 -16.21 4.51 -4.46
C THR A 69 -15.70 5.03 -3.11
N ARG A 70 -15.61 6.35 -2.95
CA ARG A 70 -15.25 6.96 -1.66
C ARG A 70 -16.41 6.78 -0.69
N PRO A 71 -16.22 6.20 0.51
CA PRO A 71 -17.27 6.11 1.50
C PRO A 71 -17.84 7.50 1.77
N GLY A 72 -19.17 7.61 1.84
CA GLY A 72 -19.84 8.85 2.24
C GLY A 72 -19.34 9.28 3.62
N THR A 73 -19.06 10.57 3.76
CA THR A 73 -18.80 11.21 5.06
C THR A 73 -20.07 11.28 5.90
#